data_AF-A0A6N9Z619-F1
#
_entry.id   AF-A0A6N9Z619-F1
#
_cell.length_a   1.000
_cell.length_b   1.000
_cell.length_c   1.000
_cell.angle_alpha   90.00
_cell.angle_beta   90.00
_cell.angle_gamma   90.00
#
_symmetry.space_group_name_H-M   'P 1'
#
loop_
_entity.id
_entity.type
_entity.pdbx_description
1 polymer ?
#
loop_
_entity_poly.entity_id
_entity_poly.type
_entity_poly.pdbx_seq_one_letter_code
_entity_poly.pdbx_strand_id
1 'polypeptide(L)' 'MRPPQPPIKLTPLLACDPDTDTDVLWHIARHAPELRRWLVANPKADAALLEYVAQAGGPGVRDALTVLLDG' A
#
# COMPACT_ATOMS: atom_id res chain seq x y z
N MET A 1 16.44 -29.73 -2.51
CA MET A 1 16.00 -28.57 -1.70
C MET A 1 15.84 -27.39 -2.66
N ARG A 2 14.72 -26.65 -2.63
CA ARG A 2 14.59 -25.41 -3.41
C ARG A 2 15.31 -24.28 -2.64
N PRO A 3 16.00 -23.35 -3.32
CA PRO A 3 16.61 -22.21 -2.63
C PRO A 3 15.54 -21.40 -1.88
N PRO A 4 15.87 -20.77 -0.74
CA PRO A 4 14.94 -19.86 -0.07
C PRO A 4 14.57 -18.76 -1.05
N GLN A 5 13.29 -18.42 -1.13
CA GLN A 5 12.84 -17.34 -1.99
C GLN A 5 13.52 -16.03 -1.55
N PRO A 6 13.98 -15.19 -2.49
CA PRO A 6 14.58 -13.92 -2.14
C PRO A 6 13.61 -13.07 -1.31
N PRO A 7 14.11 -12.21 -0.41
CA PRO A 7 13.26 -11.31 0.37
C PRO A 7 12.34 -10.52 -0.56
N ILE A 8 11.06 -10.45 -0.20
CA ILE A 8 10.07 -9.69 -0.97
C ILE A 8 10.51 -8.22 -0.94
N LYS A 9 10.74 -7.65 -2.13
CA LYS A 9 11.02 -6.21 -2.26
C LYS A 9 9.70 -5.44 -2.25
N LEU A 10 9.56 -4.50 -1.30
CA LEU A 10 8.44 -3.58 -1.30
C LEU A 10 8.60 -2.60 -2.46
N THR A 11 7.59 -2.51 -3.33
CA THR A 11 7.61 -1.66 -4.53
C THR A 11 6.22 -1.07 -4.78
N PRO A 12 6.12 0.01 -5.58
CA PRO A 12 4.82 0.55 -5.99
C PRO A 12 3.91 -0.48 -6.68
N LEU A 13 4.50 -1.35 -7.51
CA LEU A 13 3.75 -2.41 -8.20
C LEU A 13 3.14 -3.38 -7.19
N LEU A 14 3.95 -3.86 -6.24
CA LEU A 14 3.46 -4.72 -5.16
C LEU A 14 2.36 -4.02 -4.32
N ALA A 15 2.53 -2.72 -4.04
CA ALA A 15 1.58 -1.95 -3.26
C ALA A 15 0.21 -1.79 -3.94
N CYS A 16 0.13 -1.75 -5.27
CA CYS A 16 -1.13 -1.67 -6.03
C CYS A 16 -1.65 -3.03 -6.54
N ASP A 17 -0.86 -4.11 -6.41
CA ASP A 17 -1.19 -5.41 -7.00
C ASP A 17 -2.42 -6.03 -6.30
N PRO A 18 -3.48 -6.42 -7.06
CA PRO A 18 -4.69 -7.03 -6.51
C PRO A 18 -4.43 -8.37 -5.81
N ASP A 19 -3.32 -9.05 -6.10
CA ASP A 19 -2.98 -10.33 -5.50
C ASP A 19 -2.19 -10.15 -4.19
N THR A 20 -1.67 -8.96 -3.89
CA THR A 20 -0.92 -8.72 -2.65
C THR A 20 -1.79 -8.94 -1.40
N ASP A 21 -1.28 -9.74 -0.46
CA ASP A 21 -1.98 -10.04 0.78
C ASP A 21 -2.11 -8.80 1.68
N THR A 22 -3.24 -8.72 2.40
CA THR A 22 -3.57 -7.60 3.29
C THR A 22 -2.49 -7.36 4.36
N ASP A 23 -1.86 -8.42 4.88
CA ASP A 23 -0.75 -8.30 5.85
C ASP A 23 0.47 -7.58 5.26
N VAL A 24 0.76 -7.82 3.98
CA VAL A 24 1.84 -7.12 3.26
C VAL A 24 1.45 -5.66 3.05
N LEU A 25 0.19 -5.36 2.73
CA LEU A 25 -0.29 -3.98 2.60
C LEU A 25 -0.15 -3.20 3.92
N TRP A 26 -0.50 -3.82 5.06
CA TRP A 26 -0.28 -3.23 6.38
C TRP A 26 1.20 -3.06 6.72
N HIS A 27 2.05 -4.00 6.29
CA HIS A 27 3.50 -3.86 6.45
C HIS A 27 4.03 -2.66 5.67
N ILE A 28 3.60 -2.48 4.41
CA ILE A 28 3.92 -1.31 3.58
C ILE A 28 3.45 -0.03 4.29
N ALA A 29 2.20 0.00 4.77
CA ALA A 29 1.65 1.18 5.41
C ALA A 29 2.47 1.61 6.65
N ARG A 30 2.96 0.66 7.44
CA ARG A 30 3.72 0.97 8.67
C ARG A 30 5.19 1.29 8.40
N HIS A 31 5.81 0.65 7.41
CA HIS A 31 7.26 0.63 7.26
C HIS A 31 7.80 1.32 5.99
N ALA A 32 6.96 1.62 5.00
CA ALA A 32 7.36 2.27 3.74
C ALA A 32 6.47 3.50 3.44
N PRO A 33 6.69 4.64 4.13
CA PRO A 33 5.89 5.87 3.96
C PRO A 33 5.78 6.36 2.52
N GLU A 34 6.85 6.20 1.74
CA GLU A 34 6.96 6.57 0.32
C GLU A 34 6.04 5.73 -0.59
N LEU A 35 5.62 4.55 -0.12
CA LEU A 35 4.76 3.65 -0.87
C LEU A 35 3.27 3.80 -0.54
N ARG A 36 2.91 4.48 0.56
CA ARG A 36 1.52 4.58 1.03
C ARG A 36 0.54 5.14 0.00
N ARG A 37 0.98 6.08 -0.84
CA ARG A 37 0.14 6.67 -1.90
C ARG A 37 -0.36 5.62 -2.91
N TRP A 38 0.38 4.53 -3.08
CA TRP A 38 0.04 3.44 -3.99
C TRP A 38 -0.99 2.49 -3.38
N LEU A 39 -1.05 2.37 -2.04
CA LEU A 39 -2.05 1.55 -1.36
C LEU A 39 -3.48 2.02 -1.64
N VAL A 40 -3.66 3.31 -1.92
CA VAL A 40 -4.95 3.90 -2.30
C VAL A 40 -5.53 3.27 -3.57
N ALA A 41 -4.68 2.81 -4.48
CA ALA A 41 -5.10 2.16 -5.72
C ALA A 41 -5.23 0.63 -5.61
N ASN A 42 -4.95 0.05 -4.44
CA ASN A 42 -5.03 -1.40 -4.26
C ASN A 42 -6.47 -1.82 -3.94
N PRO A 43 -7.10 -2.73 -4.71
CA PRO A 43 -8.48 -3.15 -4.46
C PRO A 43 -8.66 -3.97 -3.18
N LYS A 44 -7.58 -4.55 -2.62
CA LYS A 44 -7.59 -5.23 -1.31
C LYS A 44 -7.32 -4.28 -0.14
N ALA A 45 -7.06 -2.99 -0.39
CA ALA A 45 -6.96 -2.01 0.67
C ALA A 45 -8.36 -1.71 1.22
N ASP A 46 -8.63 -2.25 2.41
CA ASP A 46 -9.89 -2.03 3.11
C ASP A 46 -9.98 -0.63 3.73
N ALA A 47 -11.17 -0.27 4.19
CA ALA A 47 -11.42 1.03 4.80
C ALA A 47 -10.47 1.31 5.98
N ALA A 48 -10.20 0.32 6.82
CA ALA A 48 -9.31 0.47 7.97
C ALA A 48 -7.86 0.80 7.55
N LEU A 49 -7.35 0.15 6.51
CA LEU A 49 -6.05 0.45 5.95
C LEU A 49 -6.01 1.86 5.32
N LEU A 50 -7.03 2.23 4.55
CA LEU A 50 -7.10 3.54 3.91
C LEU A 50 -7.22 4.67 4.93
N GLU A 51 -8.00 4.49 5.98
CA GLU A 51 -8.09 5.42 7.11
C GLU A 51 -6.74 5.57 7.81
N TYR A 52 -6.06 4.46 8.09
CA TYR A 52 -4.72 4.51 8.66
C TYR A 52 -3.74 5.28 7.76
N VAL A 53 -3.76 5.01 6.46
CA VAL A 53 -2.90 5.71 5.49
C VAL A 53 -3.22 7.21 5.45
N ALA A 54 -4.50 7.59 5.49
CA ALA A 54 -4.93 8.99 5.54
C ALA A 54 -4.42 9.72 6.79
N GLN A 55 -4.47 9.06 7.95
CA GLN A 55 -4.01 9.62 9.23
C GLN A 55 -2.49 9.65 9.35
N ALA A 56 -1.82 8.56 8.97
CA ALA A 56 -0.36 8.43 9.02
C ALA A 56 0.33 9.31 7.97
N GLY A 57 -0.39 9.68 6.90
CA GLY A 57 0.11 10.50 5.81
C GLY A 57 1.26 9.86 5.05
N GLY A 58 2.00 10.67 4.30
CA GLY A 58 3.12 10.23 3.47
C GLY A 58 3.18 11.05 2.18
N PRO A 59 4.31 11.03 1.47
CA PRO A 59 4.45 11.78 0.22
C PRO A 59 3.35 11.40 -0.78
N GLY A 60 2.55 12.38 -1.21
CA GLY A 60 1.50 12.19 -2.23
C GLY A 60 0.28 11.37 -1.79
N VAL A 61 0.14 11.01 -0.52
CA VAL A 61 -1.01 10.24 -0.01
C VAL A 61 -2.31 11.04 -0.11
N ARG A 62 -2.27 12.32 0.28
CA ARG A 62 -3.43 13.22 0.23
C ARG A 62 -3.94 13.39 -1.20
N ASP A 63 -3.04 13.66 -2.14
CA ASP A 63 -3.40 13.83 -3.55
C ASP A 63 -4.00 12.53 -4.13
N ALA A 64 -3.44 11.37 -3.78
CA ALA A 64 -3.97 10.08 -4.21
C ALA A 64 -5.38 9.81 -3.67
N LEU A 65 -5.64 10.13 -2.39
CA LEU A 65 -6.96 9.97 -1.78
C LEU A 65 -7.98 10.94 -2.40
N THR A 66 -7.60 12.21 -2.63
CA THR A 66 -8.46 13.17 -3.33
C THR A 66 -8.87 12.64 -4.70
N VAL A 67 -7.93 12.15 -5.52
CA VAL A 67 -8.26 11.58 -6.84
C VAL A 67 -9.19 10.36 -6.73
N LEU A 68 -9.02 9.51 -5.72
CA LEU A 68 -9.89 8.36 -5.52
C LEU A 68 -11.32 8.76 -5.12
N LEU A 69 -11.46 9.80 -4.29
CA LEU A 69 -12.74 10.19 -3.69
C LEU A 69 -13.52 11.21 -4.53
N ASP A 70 -12.83 12.03 -5.32
CA ASP A 70 -13.42 13.04 -6.21
C ASP A 70 -13.53 12.56 -7.68
N GLY A 71 -13.08 11.32 -7.97
CA GLY A 71 -13.03 10.72 -9.30
C GLY A 71 -14.27 9.93 -9.72
#